data_AF-A0A840GVZ2-F1
#
_entry.id   AF-A0A840GVZ2-F1
#
_cell.length_a   1.000
_cell.length_b   1.000
_cell.length_c   1.000
_cell.angle_alpha   90.00
_cell.angle_beta   90.00
_cell.angle_gamma   90.00
#
_symmetry.space_group_name_H-M   'P 1'
#
loop_
_entity.id
_entity.type
_entity.pdbx_description
1 polymer ?
#
loop_
_entity_poly.entity_id
_entity_poly.type
_entity_poly.pdbx_seq_one_letter_code
_entity_poly.pdbx_strand_id
1 'polypeptide(L)'
;MLPHLAQGANQAIEDGVALAVFLERRGSAAVTDVLRRKEAFRRKRTDVVEAEARKQGLRLDSRSGSLAQRDREIAIKELRRWLIDYDVEKGAIGEVGACGIS
;
A
#
# COMPACT_ATOMS: atom_id res chain seq x y z
N MET A 1 2.37 -9.23 -7.25
CA MET A 1 3.33 -9.00 -6.14
C MET A 1 3.82 -10.33 -5.60
N LEU A 2 5.07 -10.40 -5.15
CA LEU A 2 5.64 -11.58 -4.49
C LEU A 2 5.00 -11.83 -3.10
N PRO A 3 4.84 -13.09 -2.66
CA PRO A 3 4.07 -13.42 -1.45
C PRO A 3 4.80 -13.11 -0.13
N HIS A 4 6.03 -12.62 -0.16
CA HIS A 4 6.92 -12.55 1.02
C HIS A 4 6.47 -11.59 2.14
N LEU A 5 5.51 -10.70 1.87
CA LEU A 5 4.89 -9.85 2.89
C LEU A 5 3.42 -10.22 3.18
N ALA A 6 2.85 -11.21 2.47
CA ALA A 6 1.43 -11.55 2.51
C ALA A 6 0.48 -10.35 2.27
N GLN A 7 0.93 -9.33 1.53
CA GLN A 7 0.17 -8.09 1.32
C GLN A 7 -0.67 -8.08 0.04
N GLY A 8 -0.64 -9.13 -0.79
CA GLY A 8 -1.30 -9.10 -2.11
C GLY A 8 -2.79 -8.83 -2.01
N ALA A 9 -3.46 -9.60 -1.17
CA ALA A 9 -4.87 -9.42 -0.88
C ALA A 9 -5.13 -8.08 -0.17
N ASN A 10 -4.31 -7.71 0.82
CA ASN A 10 -4.49 -6.47 1.58
C ASN A 10 -4.40 -5.23 0.68
N GLN A 11 -3.45 -5.19 -0.26
CA GLN A 11 -3.34 -4.08 -1.21
C GLN A 11 -4.55 -3.98 -2.13
N ALA A 12 -5.13 -5.12 -2.56
CA ALA A 12 -6.36 -5.13 -3.36
C ALA A 12 -7.58 -4.65 -2.55
N ILE A 13 -7.68 -5.03 -1.27
CA ILE A 13 -8.71 -4.53 -0.36
C ILE A 13 -8.55 -3.03 -0.15
N GLU A 14 -7.32 -2.55 0.13
CA GLU A 14 -7.02 -1.13 0.25
C GLU A 14 -7.41 -0.35 -1.02
N ASP A 15 -7.15 -0.92 -2.20
CA ASP A 15 -7.53 -0.33 -3.48
C ASP A 15 -9.04 -0.24 -3.69
N GLY A 16 -9.80 -1.23 -3.22
CA GLY A 16 -11.27 -1.23 -3.25
C GLY A 16 -11.86 -0.15 -2.34
N VAL A 17 -11.35 -0.03 -1.11
CA VAL A 17 -11.77 1.01 -0.15
C VAL A 17 -11.47 2.40 -0.71
N ALA A 18 -10.24 2.64 -1.20
CA ALA A 18 -9.89 3.92 -1.80
C ALA A 18 -10.78 4.24 -3.00
N LEU A 19 -11.04 3.27 -3.89
CA LEU A 19 -11.91 3.48 -5.04
C LEU A 19 -13.34 3.88 -4.63
N ALA A 20 -13.90 3.25 -3.60
CA ALA A 20 -15.23 3.59 -3.09
C ALA A 20 -15.29 5.04 -2.59
N VAL A 21 -14.32 5.48 -1.77
CA VAL A 21 -14.24 6.86 -1.27
C VAL A 21 -14.11 7.87 -2.41
N PHE A 22 -13.24 7.58 -3.39
CA PHE A 22 -12.98 8.48 -4.51
C PHE A 22 -14.20 8.64 -5.45
N LEU A 23 -15.00 7.58 -5.62
CA LEU A 23 -16.21 7.59 -6.44
C LEU A 23 -17.46 8.07 -5.71
N GLU A 24 -17.43 8.15 -4.38
CA GLU A 24 -18.60 8.51 -3.58
C GLU A 24 -19.18 9.86 -4.05
N ARG A 25 -20.49 9.87 -4.34
CA ARG A 25 -21.25 11.04 -4.82
C ARG A 25 -20.73 11.66 -6.14
N ARG A 26 -19.96 10.90 -6.93
CA ARG A 26 -19.50 11.33 -8.26
C ARG A 26 -20.39 10.80 -9.37
N GLY A 27 -20.68 11.67 -10.34
CA GLY A 27 -21.33 11.27 -11.58
C GLY A 27 -20.34 10.64 -12.57
N SER A 28 -20.88 9.97 -13.60
CA SER A 28 -20.09 9.28 -14.64
C SER A 28 -19.09 10.19 -15.36
N ALA A 29 -19.41 11.48 -15.53
CA ALA A 29 -18.53 12.45 -16.16
C ALA A 29 -17.21 12.67 -15.41
N ALA A 30 -17.17 12.41 -14.10
CA ALA A 30 -15.98 12.60 -13.27
C ALA A 30 -15.09 11.34 -13.17
N VAL A 31 -15.55 10.18 -13.66
CA VAL A 31 -14.92 8.88 -13.43
C VAL A 31 -13.45 8.86 -13.87
N THR A 32 -13.15 9.36 -15.07
CA THR A 32 -11.77 9.34 -15.61
C THR A 32 -10.80 10.10 -14.71
N ASP A 33 -11.18 11.28 -14.23
CA ASP A 33 -10.32 12.11 -13.38
C ASP A 33 -10.20 11.52 -11.98
N VAL A 34 -11.30 10.98 -11.44
CA VAL A 34 -11.31 10.29 -10.15
C VAL A 34 -10.36 9.09 -10.16
N LEU A 35 -10.39 8.27 -11.22
CA LEU A 35 -9.51 7.10 -11.34
C LEU A 35 -8.03 7.50 -11.40
N ARG A 36 -7.68 8.56 -12.14
CA ARG A 36 -6.31 9.08 -12.18
C ARG A 36 -5.82 9.56 -10.81
N ARG A 37 -6.68 10.24 -10.05
CA ARG A 37 -6.33 10.71 -8.70
C ARG A 37 -6.19 9.56 -7.71
N LYS A 38 -7.11 8.59 -7.75
CA LYS A 38 -7.01 7.35 -6.96
C LYS A 38 -5.69 6.62 -7.26
N GLU A 39 -5.35 6.48 -8.53
CA GLU A 39 -4.10 5.86 -8.97
C GLU A 39 -2.89 6.59 -8.39
N ALA A 40 -2.82 7.92 -8.53
CA ALA A 40 -1.73 8.73 -7.99
C ALA A 40 -1.60 8.58 -6.46
N PHE A 41 -2.73 8.58 -5.74
CA PHE A 41 -2.80 8.36 -4.29
C PHE A 41 -2.23 7.00 -3.88
N ARG A 42 -2.59 5.93 -4.59
CA ARG A 42 -2.21 4.55 -4.24
C ARG A 42 -0.81 4.15 -4.71
N ARG A 43 -0.37 4.64 -5.86
CA ARG A 43 0.88 4.25 -6.54
C ARG A 43 2.08 4.28 -5.61
N LYS A 44 2.28 5.40 -4.89
CA LYS A 44 3.44 5.56 -3.98
C LYS A 44 3.50 4.48 -2.90
N ARG A 45 2.36 4.08 -2.34
CA ARG A 45 2.30 3.04 -1.31
C ARG A 45 2.54 1.66 -1.91
N THR A 46 1.86 1.33 -3.01
CA THR A 46 2.01 0.04 -3.70
C THR A 46 3.46 -0.20 -4.11
N ASP A 47 4.14 0.82 -4.64
CA ASP A 47 5.55 0.74 -5.06
C ASP A 47 6.48 0.39 -3.88
N VAL A 48 6.26 1.00 -2.72
CA VAL A 48 7.03 0.70 -1.49
C VAL A 48 6.77 -0.73 -1.03
N VAL A 49 5.50 -1.15 -0.96
CA VAL A 49 5.14 -2.50 -0.51
C VAL A 49 5.72 -3.57 -1.44
N GLU A 50 5.68 -3.35 -2.75
CA GLU A 50 6.25 -4.28 -3.71
C GLU A 50 7.79 -4.34 -3.61
N ALA A 51 8.46 -3.19 -3.47
CA ALA A 51 9.91 -3.15 -3.28
C ALA A 51 10.33 -3.90 -2.01
N GLU A 52 9.61 -3.71 -0.90
CA GLU A 52 9.87 -4.43 0.35
C GLU A 52 9.57 -5.93 0.22
N ALA A 53 8.53 -6.32 -0.50
CA ALA A 53 8.24 -7.74 -0.76
C ALA A 53 9.40 -8.42 -1.51
N ARG A 54 10.01 -7.74 -2.49
CA ARG A 54 11.20 -8.24 -3.21
C ARG A 54 12.41 -8.34 -2.30
N LYS A 55 12.68 -7.31 -1.47
CA LYS A 55 13.78 -7.34 -0.50
C LYS A 55 13.64 -8.48 0.51
N GLN A 56 12.43 -8.73 1.01
CA GLN A 56 12.19 -9.84 1.93
C GLN A 56 12.37 -11.21 1.27
N GLY A 57 11.97 -11.36 0.00
CA GLY A 57 12.27 -12.58 -0.77
C GLY A 57 13.78 -12.85 -0.84
N LEU A 58 14.58 -11.84 -1.19
CA LEU A 58 16.04 -11.96 -1.27
C LEU A 58 16.71 -12.32 0.08
N ARG A 59 16.14 -11.86 1.20
CA ARG A 59 16.63 -12.18 2.55
C ARG A 59 16.31 -13.63 2.95
N LEU A 60 15.16 -14.16 2.54
CA LEU A 60 14.71 -15.51 2.86
C LEU A 60 15.39 -16.57 1.99
N ASP A 61 15.72 -16.25 0.74
CA ASP A 61 16.45 -17.13 -0.20
C ASP A 61 17.94 -17.36 0.15
N SER A 62 18.36 -17.06 1.38
CA SER A 62 19.65 -17.48 1.94
C SER A 62 20.89 -17.02 1.15
N ARG A 63 20.92 -15.76 0.70
CA ARG A 63 22.17 -15.12 0.24
C ARG A 63 22.92 -14.34 1.32
N SER A 64 22.40 -14.26 2.53
CA SER A 64 22.88 -13.35 3.57
C SER A 64 23.44 -14.08 4.80
N GLY A 65 24.66 -14.62 4.66
CA GLY A 65 25.60 -14.84 5.77
C GLY A 65 25.02 -15.38 7.10
N SER A 66 25.39 -14.73 8.21
CA SER A 66 25.09 -15.18 9.58
C SER A 66 23.60 -15.17 9.93
N LEU A 67 23.11 -16.27 10.52
CA LEU A 67 21.74 -16.40 11.05
C LEU A 67 21.35 -15.28 12.04
N ALA A 68 22.31 -14.78 12.81
CA ALA A 68 22.06 -13.68 13.75
C ALA A 68 21.79 -12.34 13.04
N GLN A 69 22.34 -12.13 11.84
CA GLN A 69 22.05 -10.95 11.04
C GLN A 69 20.66 -11.04 10.40
N ARG A 70 20.30 -12.21 9.86
CA ARG A 70 18.94 -12.50 9.39
C ARG A 70 17.90 -12.20 10.47
N ASP A 71 18.11 -12.66 11.69
CA ASP A 71 17.13 -12.50 12.78
C ASP A 71 16.94 -11.03 13.19
N ARG A 72 18.00 -10.23 13.18
CA ARG A 72 17.90 -8.78 13.40
C ARG A 72 17.12 -8.08 12.29
N GLU A 73 17.31 -8.50 11.04
CA GLU A 73 16.62 -7.92 9.88
C GLU A 73 15.14 -8.36 9.78
N ILE A 74 14.78 -9.56 10.24
CA ILE A 74 13.39 -10.03 10.31
C ILE A 74 12.63 -9.34 11.46
N ALA A 75 13.33 -8.96 12.54
CA ALA A 75 12.73 -8.33 13.71
C ALA A 75 12.33 -6.84 13.52
N ILE A 76 12.35 -6.30 12.30
CA ILE A 76 11.98 -4.90 12.02
C ILE A 76 10.48 -4.70 12.27
N LYS A 77 10.12 -4.36 13.52
CA LYS A 77 8.75 -4.09 13.97
C LYS A 77 8.15 -2.82 13.36
N GLU A 78 8.98 -1.87 12.95
CA GLU A 78 8.57 -0.57 12.41
C GLU A 78 7.92 -0.70 11.04
N LEU A 79 8.54 -1.45 10.13
CA LEU A 79 7.96 -1.76 8.82
C LEU A 79 6.62 -2.49 8.96
N ARG A 80 6.55 -3.46 9.89
CA ARG A 80 5.33 -4.22 10.14
C ARG A 80 4.19 -3.33 10.66
N ARG A 81 4.47 -2.40 11.58
CA ARG A 81 3.50 -1.41 12.06
C ARG A 81 3.05 -0.47 10.94
N TRP A 82 3.97 0.10 10.17
CA TRP A 82 3.63 0.96 9.03
C TRP A 82 2.76 0.25 7.96
N LEU A 83 2.98 -1.05 7.76
CA LEU A 83 2.16 -1.88 6.89
C LEU A 83 0.74 -2.08 7.44
N ILE A 84 0.63 -2.52 8.70
CA ILE A 84 -0.64 -2.97 9.32
C ILE A 84 -1.50 -1.79 9.79
N ASP A 85 -0.90 -0.75 10.35
CA ASP A 85 -1.62 0.36 10.99
C ASP A 85 -2.09 1.42 9.97
N TYR A 86 -1.89 1.18 8.68
CA TYR A 86 -2.27 2.14 7.64
C TYR A 86 -3.78 2.13 7.39
N ASP A 87 -4.39 3.27 7.65
CA ASP A 87 -5.79 3.54 7.37
C ASP A 87 -5.94 4.21 6.00
N VAL A 88 -6.30 3.41 5.00
CA VAL A 88 -6.49 3.88 3.62
C VAL A 88 -7.73 4.76 3.47
N GLU A 89 -8.78 4.52 4.25
CA GLU A 89 -10.04 5.26 4.18
C GLU A 89 -9.82 6.69 4.66
N LYS A 90 -9.22 6.84 5.84
CA LYS A 90 -8.85 8.16 6.39
C LYS A 90 -7.94 8.93 5.45
N GLY A 91 -6.97 8.26 4.82
CA GLY A 91 -6.08 8.86 3.83
C GLY A 91 -6.84 9.35 2.59
N ALA A 92 -7.75 8.52 2.05
CA ALA A 92 -8.54 8.86 0.87
C ALA A 92 -9.52 10.00 1.13
N ILE A 93 -10.19 10.02 2.29
CA ILE A 93 -11.07 11.12 2.70
C ILE A 93 -10.29 12.43 2.78
N GLY A 94 -9.08 12.40 3.36
CA GLY A 94 -8.20 13.57 3.41
C GLY A 94 -7.81 14.10 2.04
N GLU A 95 -7.47 13.22 1.10
CA GLU A 95 -7.09 13.58 -0.27
C GLU A 95 -8.26 14.19 -1.05
N VAL A 96 -9.45 13.60 -0.95
CA VAL A 96 -10.67 14.12 -1.61
C VAL A 96 -11.05 15.49 -1.02
N GLY A 97 -10.97 15.65 0.30
CA GLY A 97 -11.26 16.92 0.99
C GLY A 97 -10.28 18.03 0.63
N ALA A 98 -8.98 17.73 0.53
CA ALA A 98 -7.95 18.70 0.13
C ALA A 98 -8.11 19.17 -1.32
N CYS A 99 -8.65 18.33 -2.20
CA CYS A 99 -8.89 18.65 -3.61
C CYS A 99 -10.19 19.44 -3.86
N GLY A 100 -10.96 19.81 -2.81
CA GLY A 100 -12.20 20.59 -2.94
C GLY A 100 -13.30 19.87 -3.72
N ILE A 101 -13.21 18.55 -3.83
CA ILE A 101 -14.20 17.73 -4.51
C ILE A 101 -15.29 17.45 -3.46
N SER A 102 -16.29 18.33 -3.38
CA SER A 102 -17.57 18.06 -2.70
C SER A 102 -18.59 17.78 -3.78
#